data_AF-A0A7S1UHA8-F1
#
_entry.id   AF-A0A7S1UHA8-F1
#
_cell.length_a   1.000
_cell.length_b   1.000
_cell.length_c   1.000
_cell.angle_alpha   90.00
_cell.angle_beta   90.00
_cell.angle_gamma   90.00
#
_symmetry.space_group_name_H-M   'P 1'
#
loop_
_entity.id
_entity.type
_entity.pdbx_description
1 polymer ?
#
loop_
_entity_poly.entity_id
_entity_poly.type
_entity_poly.pdbx_seq_one_letter_code
_entity_poly.pdbx_strand_id
1 'polypeptide(L)'
;MAQDAGIKQALDIQKERAHQDEQAKNEIIRSMIQTGQKDKIKKYLKQALLKSEWKEEVTKLIDAKRDENVVRRIPNEELVHHVLPQARDLVPEDIRNDILLKVLRFMPEEDEESSIGMLDEGEQIAETKSDGGNDSDDSVL
;
A
#
# COMPACT_ATOMS: atom_id res chain seq x y z
N MET A 1 7.62 -21.98 39.76
CA MET A 1 7.72 -20.51 39.58
C MET A 1 8.57 -20.12 38.36
N ALA A 2 9.64 -20.84 37.99
CA ALA A 2 10.48 -20.49 36.82
C ALA A 2 9.80 -20.67 35.44
N GLN A 3 8.89 -21.63 35.28
CA GLN A 3 8.19 -21.88 34.00
C GLN A 3 7.13 -20.81 33.66
N ASP A 4 6.49 -20.21 34.67
CA ASP A 4 5.49 -19.14 34.49
C ASP A 4 6.11 -17.83 33.97
N ALA A 5 7.36 -17.54 34.39
CA ALA A 5 8.10 -16.36 33.95
C ALA A 5 8.50 -16.43 32.46
N GLY A 6 8.91 -17.61 31.98
CA GLY A 6 9.25 -17.80 30.57
C GLY A 6 8.05 -17.69 29.63
N ILE A 7 6.88 -18.16 30.07
CA ILE A 7 5.63 -18.05 29.29
C ILE A 7 5.16 -16.59 29.21
N LYS A 8 5.25 -15.83 30.32
CA LYS A 8 4.92 -14.40 30.33
C LYS A 8 5.83 -13.60 29.40
N GLN A 9 7.14 -13.83 29.46
CA GLN A 9 8.08 -13.13 28.59
C GLN A 9 7.83 -13.41 27.09
N ALA A 10 7.54 -14.66 26.72
CA ALA A 10 7.20 -15.00 25.34
C ALA A 10 5.90 -14.31 24.87
N LEU A 11 4.89 -14.24 25.75
CA LEU A 11 3.62 -13.58 25.44
C LEU A 11 3.78 -12.07 25.26
N ASP A 12 4.60 -11.43 26.08
CA ASP A 12 4.84 -9.99 26.00
C ASP A 12 5.62 -9.63 24.72
N ILE A 13 6.60 -10.44 24.32
CA ILE A 13 7.31 -10.27 23.03
C ILE A 13 6.35 -10.41 21.84
N GLN A 14 5.43 -11.38 21.89
CA GLN A 14 4.43 -11.55 20.83
C GLN A 14 3.47 -10.37 20.73
N LYS A 15 3.04 -9.82 21.88
CA LYS A 15 2.19 -8.63 21.92
C LYS A 15 2.90 -7.41 21.34
N GLU A 16 4.17 -7.21 21.69
CA GLU A 16 4.95 -6.09 21.17
C GLU A 16 5.11 -6.19 19.65
N ARG A 17 5.44 -7.36 19.11
CA ARG A 17 5.51 -7.58 17.65
C ARG A 17 4.16 -7.32 16.97
N ALA A 18 3.08 -7.86 17.51
CA ALA A 18 1.74 -7.62 16.96
C ALA A 18 1.37 -6.13 16.97
N HIS A 19 1.79 -5.39 18.00
CA HIS A 19 1.58 -3.96 18.08
C HIS A 19 2.39 -3.20 17.03
N GLN A 20 3.67 -3.55 16.85
CA GLN A 20 4.53 -2.96 15.82
C GLN A 20 4.00 -3.24 14.40
N ASP A 21 3.58 -4.49 14.13
CA ASP A 21 2.97 -4.87 12.86
C ASP A 21 1.68 -4.07 12.59
N GLU A 22 0.86 -3.85 13.62
CA GLU A 22 -0.35 -3.03 13.52
C GLU A 22 -0.03 -1.56 13.22
N GLN A 23 1.00 -1.00 13.86
CA GLN A 23 1.46 0.36 13.58
C GLN A 23 1.94 0.50 12.14
N ALA A 24 2.83 -0.38 11.67
CA ALA A 24 3.34 -0.38 10.31
C ALA A 24 2.20 -0.51 9.28
N LYS A 25 1.25 -1.42 9.52
CA LYS A 25 0.06 -1.59 8.68
C LYS A 25 -0.77 -0.30 8.60
N ASN A 26 -0.97 0.38 9.74
CA ASN A 26 -1.75 1.62 9.79
C ASN A 26 -1.05 2.76 9.05
N GLU A 27 0.27 2.83 9.11
CA GLU A 27 1.08 3.81 8.36
C GLU A 27 0.99 3.59 6.85
N ILE A 28 1.14 2.34 6.40
CA ILE A 28 0.96 1.99 4.98
C ILE A 28 -0.46 2.38 4.51
N ILE A 29 -1.50 2.01 5.27
CA ILE A 29 -2.89 2.37 4.92
C ILE A 29 -3.07 3.89 4.85
N ARG A 30 -2.49 4.64 5.80
CA ARG A 30 -2.54 6.11 5.80
C ARG A 30 -1.89 6.69 4.55
N SER A 31 -0.68 6.23 4.19
CA SER A 31 0.03 6.65 2.98
C SER A 31 -0.77 6.34 1.71
N MET A 32 -1.36 5.14 1.62
CA MET A 32 -2.21 4.75 0.48
C MET A 32 -3.46 5.61 0.34
N ILE A 33 -4.00 6.13 1.45
CA ILE A 33 -5.12 7.08 1.42
C ILE A 33 -4.65 8.44 0.93
N GLN A 34 -3.55 8.96 1.49
CA GLN A 34 -3.02 10.29 1.17
C GLN A 34 -2.58 10.41 -0.31
N THR A 35 -2.00 9.35 -0.86
CA THR A 35 -1.57 9.28 -2.27
C THR A 35 -2.71 8.93 -3.24
N GLY A 36 -3.92 8.66 -2.73
CA GLY A 36 -5.09 8.25 -3.52
C GLY A 36 -4.99 6.83 -4.12
N GLN A 37 -3.98 6.05 -3.75
CA GLN A 37 -3.79 4.68 -4.23
C GLN A 37 -4.92 3.75 -3.78
N LYS A 38 -5.43 3.94 -2.56
CA LYS A 38 -6.57 3.18 -2.04
C LYS A 38 -7.79 3.27 -2.97
N ASP A 39 -8.09 4.47 -3.48
CA ASP A 39 -9.22 4.67 -4.40
C ASP A 39 -8.95 4.06 -5.78
N LYS A 40 -7.70 4.11 -6.26
CA LYS A 40 -7.29 3.42 -7.50
C LYS A 40 -7.50 1.91 -7.39
N ILE A 41 -7.07 1.29 -6.29
CA ILE A 41 -7.27 -0.14 -6.04
C ILE A 41 -8.76 -0.47 -5.91
N LYS A 42 -9.53 0.36 -5.20
CA LYS A 42 -10.99 0.18 -5.07
C LYS A 42 -11.69 0.25 -6.43
N LYS A 43 -11.31 1.20 -7.29
CA LYS A 43 -11.84 1.31 -8.65
C LYS A 43 -11.49 0.10 -9.49
N TYR A 44 -10.24 -0.35 -9.40
CA TYR A 44 -9.78 -1.55 -10.10
C TYR A 44 -10.55 -2.80 -9.66
N LEU A 45 -10.70 -3.03 -8.35
CA LEU A 45 -11.47 -4.14 -7.80
C LEU A 45 -12.91 -4.13 -8.33
N LYS A 46 -13.58 -2.97 -8.31
CA LYS A 46 -14.93 -2.84 -8.86
C LYS A 46 -14.98 -3.23 -10.33
N GLN A 47 -14.02 -2.79 -11.14
CA GLN A 47 -13.97 -3.13 -12.56
C GLN A 47 -13.67 -4.62 -12.79
N ALA A 48 -12.78 -5.21 -12.00
CA ALA A 48 -12.45 -6.63 -12.09
C ALA A 48 -13.66 -7.51 -11.74
N LEU A 49 -14.35 -7.20 -10.64
CA LEU A 49 -15.57 -7.92 -10.22
C LEU A 49 -16.75 -7.77 -11.19
N LEU A 50 -16.82 -6.66 -11.93
CA LEU A 50 -17.84 -6.46 -12.97
C LEU A 50 -17.52 -7.21 -14.27
N LYS A 51 -16.26 -7.58 -14.50
CA LYS A 51 -15.80 -8.31 -15.67
C LYS A 51 -15.76 -9.82 -15.45
N SER A 52 -15.68 -10.25 -14.19
CA SER A 52 -15.81 -11.65 -13.82
C SER A 52 -17.26 -12.03 -13.63
N GLU A 53 -17.51 -13.34 -13.45
CA GLU A 53 -18.83 -13.89 -13.16
C GLU A 53 -19.30 -13.62 -11.71
N TRP A 54 -18.53 -12.86 -10.92
CA TRP A 54 -18.83 -12.61 -9.50
C TRP A 54 -20.20 -11.94 -9.32
N LYS A 55 -20.53 -10.96 -10.17
CA LYS A 55 -21.79 -10.23 -10.07
C LYS A 55 -22.98 -11.18 -10.31
N GLU A 56 -22.87 -12.05 -11.30
CA GLU A 56 -23.87 -13.04 -11.66
C GLU A 56 -24.04 -14.06 -10.54
N GLU A 57 -22.94 -14.57 -9.97
CA GLU A 57 -22.98 -15.49 -8.83
C GLU A 57 -23.59 -14.85 -7.57
N VAL A 58 -23.28 -13.59 -7.28
CA VAL A 58 -23.91 -12.85 -6.18
C VAL A 58 -25.40 -12.62 -6.42
N THR A 59 -25.81 -12.40 -7.67
CA THR A 59 -27.23 -12.25 -8.01
C THR A 59 -27.99 -13.57 -7.79
N LYS A 60 -27.44 -14.69 -8.27
CA LYS A 60 -28.00 -16.03 -8.00
C LYS A 60 -28.11 -16.32 -6.50
N LEU A 61 -27.10 -15.93 -5.72
CA LEU A 61 -27.09 -16.08 -4.27
C LEU A 61 -28.21 -15.25 -3.60
N ILE A 62 -28.42 -14.02 -4.05
CA ILE A 62 -29.50 -13.15 -3.55
C ILE A 62 -30.86 -13.78 -3.84
N ASP A 63 -31.07 -14.25 -5.06
CA ASP A 63 -32.33 -14.86 -5.49
C ASP A 63 -32.61 -16.16 -4.72
N ALA A 64 -31.60 -17.03 -4.58
CA ALA A 64 -31.71 -18.24 -3.75
C ALA A 64 -32.10 -17.92 -2.30
N LYS A 65 -31.50 -16.89 -1.70
CA LYS A 65 -31.81 -16.50 -0.32
C LYS A 65 -33.22 -15.92 -0.17
N ARG A 66 -33.72 -15.24 -1.20
CA ARG A 66 -35.08 -14.73 -1.26
C ARG A 66 -36.09 -15.87 -1.38
N ASP A 67 -35.77 -16.87 -2.19
CA ASP A 67 -36.62 -18.05 -2.43
C ASP A 67 -36.71 -18.96 -1.20
N GLU A 68 -35.61 -19.13 -0.45
CA GLU A 68 -35.63 -19.85 0.83
C GLU A 68 -36.57 -19.22 1.87
N ASN A 69 -36.77 -17.90 1.81
CA ASN A 69 -37.48 -17.13 2.82
C ASN A 69 -38.79 -16.53 2.29
N VAL A 70 -39.39 -17.07 1.23
CA VAL A 70 -40.61 -16.52 0.59
C VAL A 70 -41.74 -16.23 1.58
N VAL A 71 -41.84 -17.01 2.66
CA VAL A 71 -42.86 -16.83 3.70
C VAL A 71 -42.60 -15.59 4.58
N ARG A 72 -41.35 -15.18 4.75
CA ARG A 72 -40.95 -14.01 5.55
C ARG A 72 -40.24 -13.02 4.62
N ARG A 73 -40.93 -11.96 4.19
CA ARG A 73 -40.27 -10.87 3.46
C ARG A 73 -39.15 -10.29 4.34
N ILE A 74 -37.92 -10.71 4.07
CA ILE A 74 -36.72 -10.19 4.74
C ILE A 74 -36.48 -8.76 4.24
N PRO A 75 -36.25 -7.79 5.12
CA PRO A 75 -35.85 -6.44 4.72
C PRO A 75 -34.50 -6.46 4.00
N ASN A 76 -34.29 -5.56 3.04
CA ASN A 76 -33.08 -5.53 2.23
C ASN A 76 -31.80 -5.40 3.07
N GLU A 77 -31.83 -4.69 4.19
CA GLU A 77 -30.69 -4.54 5.10
C GLU A 77 -30.27 -5.88 5.71
N GLU A 78 -31.24 -6.67 6.20
CA GLU A 78 -30.99 -8.00 6.75
C GLU A 78 -30.52 -8.98 5.66
N LEU A 79 -31.07 -8.87 4.45
CA LEU A 79 -30.61 -9.65 3.30
C LEU A 79 -29.13 -9.37 2.97
N VAL A 80 -28.71 -8.11 3.00
CA VAL A 80 -27.31 -7.72 2.79
C VAL A 80 -26.42 -8.33 3.87
N HIS A 81 -26.83 -8.30 5.14
CA HIS A 81 -26.06 -8.93 6.23
C HIS A 81 -25.84 -10.43 6.04
N HIS A 82 -26.83 -11.14 5.48
CA HIS A 82 -26.70 -12.58 5.20
C HIS A 82 -25.90 -12.90 3.94
N VAL A 83 -26.04 -12.08 2.90
CA VAL A 83 -25.42 -12.33 1.59
C VAL A 83 -23.96 -11.88 1.56
N LEU A 84 -23.60 -10.78 2.23
CA LEU A 84 -22.24 -10.22 2.21
C LEU A 84 -21.11 -11.20 2.54
N PRO A 85 -21.17 -12.03 3.61
CA PRO A 85 -20.08 -12.96 3.90
C PRO A 85 -19.87 -13.96 2.76
N GLN A 86 -20.95 -14.55 2.25
CA GLN A 86 -20.90 -15.49 1.13
C GLN A 86 -20.44 -14.83 -0.18
N ALA A 87 -20.90 -13.60 -0.44
CA ALA A 87 -20.45 -12.81 -1.59
C ALA A 87 -18.94 -12.51 -1.54
N ARG A 88 -18.34 -12.37 -0.35
CA ARG A 88 -16.89 -12.17 -0.20
C ARG A 88 -16.10 -13.44 -0.48
N ASP A 89 -16.65 -14.59 -0.12
CA ASP A 89 -16.02 -15.89 -0.39
C ASP A 89 -16.04 -16.23 -1.89
N LEU A 90 -17.10 -15.81 -2.59
CA LEU A 90 -17.25 -15.95 -4.05
C LEU A 90 -16.26 -15.12 -4.88
N VAL A 91 -15.47 -14.22 -4.27
CA VAL A 91 -14.48 -13.45 -5.03
C VAL A 91 -13.46 -14.43 -5.64
N PRO A 92 -13.21 -14.40 -6.97
CA PRO A 92 -12.22 -15.27 -7.59
C PRO A 92 -10.81 -15.08 -7.02
N GLU A 93 -10.04 -16.17 -6.92
CA GLU A 93 -8.72 -16.17 -6.28
C GLU A 93 -7.68 -15.38 -7.07
N ASP A 94 -7.74 -15.46 -8.40
CA ASP A 94 -7.01 -14.65 -9.34
C ASP A 94 -7.20 -13.14 -9.10
N ILE A 95 -8.43 -12.69 -8.82
CA ILE A 95 -8.70 -11.30 -8.45
C ILE A 95 -8.11 -10.95 -7.09
N ARG A 96 -8.23 -11.84 -6.08
CA ARG A 96 -7.62 -11.62 -4.75
C ARG A 96 -6.10 -11.46 -4.86
N ASN A 97 -5.45 -12.35 -5.60
CA ASN A 97 -4.01 -12.37 -5.78
C ASN A 97 -3.53 -11.12 -6.52
N ASP A 98 -4.21 -10.70 -7.58
CA ASP A 98 -3.83 -9.49 -8.31
C ASP A 98 -4.01 -8.22 -7.46
N ILE A 99 -5.06 -8.14 -6.63
CA ILE A 99 -5.21 -7.05 -5.65
C ILE A 99 -4.08 -7.07 -4.63
N LEU A 100 -3.74 -8.25 -4.10
CA LEU A 100 -2.65 -8.40 -3.14
C LEU A 100 -1.32 -7.93 -3.74
N LEU A 101 -0.98 -8.37 -4.96
CA LEU A 101 0.23 -7.92 -5.65
C LEU A 101 0.25 -6.40 -5.86
N LYS A 102 -0.90 -5.79 -6.18
CA LYS A 102 -0.99 -4.33 -6.28
C LYS A 102 -0.73 -3.66 -4.94
N VAL A 103 -1.30 -4.16 -3.84
CA VAL A 103 -1.06 -3.63 -2.48
C VAL A 103 0.42 -3.79 -2.09
N LEU A 104 1.01 -4.96 -2.33
CA LEU A 104 2.41 -5.24 -2.01
C LEU A 104 3.38 -4.32 -2.75
N ARG A 105 3.08 -3.97 -4.01
CA ARG A 105 3.89 -3.00 -4.77
C ARG A 105 3.85 -1.57 -4.21
N PHE A 106 2.96 -1.29 -3.25
CA PHE A 106 2.90 0.00 -2.56
C PHE A 106 3.54 -0.04 -1.18
N MET A 107 4.11 -1.18 -0.77
CA MET A 107 4.99 -1.18 0.39
C MET A 107 6.24 -0.36 0.02
N PRO A 108 6.66 0.59 0.87
CA PRO A 108 7.92 1.28 0.66
C PRO A 108 9.02 0.22 0.53
N GLU A 109 9.80 0.28 -0.55
CA GLU A 109 11.17 -0.25 -0.49
C GLU A 109 11.80 0.45 0.71
N GLU A 110 12.47 -0.28 1.61
CA GLU A 110 13.22 0.38 2.67
C GLU A 110 14.17 1.35 1.97
N ASP A 111 13.88 2.65 2.06
CA ASP A 111 14.60 3.70 1.34
C ASP A 111 16.04 3.73 1.88
N GLU A 112 16.91 2.89 1.32
CA GLU A 112 18.36 2.93 1.51
C GLU A 112 18.98 4.26 1.01
N GLU A 113 18.20 5.15 0.40
CA GLU A 113 18.66 6.45 -0.11
C GLU A 113 18.80 7.55 0.96
N SER A 114 18.42 7.31 2.22
CA SER A 114 18.59 8.33 3.29
C SER A 114 20.04 8.47 3.79
N SER A 115 21.01 7.68 3.27
CA SER A 115 22.43 7.78 3.64
C SER A 115 23.34 8.53 2.65
N ILE A 116 22.86 8.90 1.45
CA ILE A 116 23.69 9.64 0.47
C ILE A 116 23.37 11.12 0.55
N GLY A 117 23.88 11.80 1.58
CA GLY A 117 23.62 13.21 1.77
C GLY A 117 24.50 13.91 2.80
N MET A 118 25.69 13.40 3.12
CA MET A 118 26.70 14.13 3.89
C MET A 118 28.12 13.77 3.43
N LEU A 119 28.61 14.48 2.42
CA LEU A 119 30.03 14.86 2.28
C LEU A 119 30.07 16.31 1.80
N ASP A 120 29.98 17.20 2.78
CA ASP A 120 30.53 18.55 2.71
C ASP A 120 32.05 18.44 2.89
N GLU A 121 32.81 19.08 2.01
CA GLU A 121 33.81 20.11 2.36
C GLU A 121 34.64 20.46 1.12
N GLY A 122 34.72 21.76 0.85
CA GLY A 122 35.25 22.32 -0.37
C GLY A 122 36.77 22.23 -0.53
N GLU A 123 37.20 22.13 -1.78
CA GLU A 123 38.57 22.43 -2.18
C GLU A 123 38.52 23.61 -3.15
N GLN A 124 38.86 24.79 -2.63
CA GLN A 124 39.16 25.97 -3.44
C GLN A 124 40.48 25.71 -4.17
N ILE A 125 40.44 25.46 -5.47
CA ILE A 125 41.64 25.61 -6.29
C ILE A 125 41.80 27.09 -6.66
N ALA A 126 42.74 27.72 -5.98
CA ALA A 126 43.24 29.05 -6.29
C ALA A 126 43.85 29.06 -7.69
N GLU A 127 43.22 29.72 -8.65
CA GLU A 127 43.93 30.16 -9.86
C GLU A 127 44.70 31.45 -9.55
N THR A 128 46.00 31.24 -9.39
CA THR A 128 47.03 32.25 -9.29
C THR A 128 47.10 33.08 -10.57
N LYS A 129 47.08 34.41 -10.40
CA LYS A 129 47.56 35.39 -11.38
C LYS A 129 48.89 34.95 -12.03
N SER A 130 48.90 34.85 -13.35
CA SER A 130 50.06 35.19 -14.19
C SER A 130 49.54 36.23 -15.20
N ASP A 131 49.75 37.52 -14.99
CA ASP A 131 50.94 38.25 -15.44
C ASP A 131 51.42 37.81 -16.83
N GLY A 132 51.26 38.72 -17.80
CA GLY A 132 51.50 38.49 -19.20
C GLY A 132 50.93 39.63 -20.03
N GLY A 133 51.45 40.84 -19.79
CA GLY A 133 51.24 41.97 -20.69
C GLY A 133 51.74 41.65 -22.09
N ASN A 134 50.95 41.99 -23.10
CA ASN A 134 51.45 42.26 -24.43
C ASN A 134 50.65 43.42 -25.01
N ASP A 135 51.10 44.63 -24.63
CA ASP A 135 50.99 45.80 -25.49
C ASP A 135 51.60 45.43 -26.85
N SER A 136 50.78 45.48 -27.88
CA SER A 136 51.25 45.61 -29.26
C SER A 136 50.34 46.60 -29.95
N ASP A 137 50.69 47.86 -29.70
CA ASP A 137 50.89 48.92 -30.69
C ASP A 137 50.46 48.59 -32.13
N ASP A 138 49.49 49.38 -32.60
CA ASP A 138 49.59 50.24 -33.79
C ASP A 138 50.21 49.65 -35.07
N SER A 139 49.37 49.32 -36.07
CA SER A 139 49.60 49.75 -37.46
C SER A 139 48.58 49.23 -38.49
N VAL A 140 47.91 50.20 -39.14
CA VAL A 140 47.87 50.36 -40.62
C VAL A 140 47.01 49.37 -41.44
N LEU A 141 45.74 49.72 -41.67
CA LEU A 141 45.14 50.22 -42.95
C LEU A 141 43.60 50.20 -42.91
#